data_AF-A0A0B2VRX6-F1
#
_entry.id   AF-A0A0B2VRX6-F1
#
_cell.length_a   1.000
_cell.length_b   1.000
_cell.length_c   1.000
_cell.angle_alpha   90.00
_cell.angle_beta   90.00
_cell.angle_gamma   90.00
#
_symmetry.space_group_name_H-M   'P 1'
#
loop_
_entity.id
_entity.type
_entity.pdbx_description
1 polymer ?
#
loop_
_entity_poly.entity_id
_entity_poly.type
_entity_poly.pdbx_seq_one_letter_code
_entity_poly.pdbx_strand_id
1 'polypeptide(L)'
;MDGAKDNLIVKASYSTVRSGIIRLTPESIQCRLYCRGANCKYCSCKHWKASEQAIRGIYSSWITDKIVAMARPTTETFINYNFIGQLKEMNIRTIINMQTAGEHAFCGPALLPSGFTYDPEVLMENKIYFYNFDWPDFGALGLELLLNVVKVMHFATSEGNVAVHCHAGLGRTGVIVASYLVWRYQLSSAEAINYVRKKRPHSVQSSTQIELINAFWYFLLNDARVIPRRGVLSLCDYLQLQGKVLCNSEARRYNHIPKIVHLIRTALLETIFSQSDMAEMGSQQKSAEVYQRCESHCDTGLGECSKYFGLKRKISSTEIAKQLCILMKQENDANMDFELDGSLASGSFNMVNTKAFVEKRMRGRVHFAFYALHRFMLSLKKPIASQHNIIRSFCSGSETPMEAWQCLLYTLLNLMSLVCHENCNTAAQLLTLWYTGEIAHEVSAQIDSYLQRLLHLQRTTCDKV
;
A
#
# COMPACT_ATOMS: atom_id res chain seq x y z
N MET A 1 21.46 -13.63 18.04
CA MET A 1 21.45 -15.01 17.53
C MET A 1 21.23 -14.93 16.05
N ASP A 2 22.33 -15.13 15.32
CA ASP A 2 22.43 -15.04 13.88
C ASP A 2 21.61 -16.13 13.20
N GLY A 3 20.54 -15.71 12.51
CA GLY A 3 19.78 -16.56 11.61
C GLY A 3 20.25 -16.30 10.19
N ALA A 4 20.98 -17.24 9.63
CA ALA A 4 21.42 -17.27 8.24
C ALA A 4 20.29 -16.88 7.29
N LYS A 5 20.41 -15.70 6.65
CA LYS A 5 19.75 -15.46 5.38
C LYS A 5 20.49 -16.31 4.35
N ASP A 6 20.10 -17.57 4.24
CA ASP A 6 20.37 -18.32 3.01
C ASP A 6 19.86 -17.44 1.87
N ASN A 7 20.78 -16.93 1.05
CA ASN A 7 20.42 -16.33 -0.22
C ASN A 7 19.74 -17.45 -1.02
N LEU A 8 18.40 -17.52 -0.96
CA LEU A 8 17.58 -18.41 -1.77
C LEU A 8 17.78 -18.00 -3.24
N ILE A 9 18.80 -18.57 -3.88
CA ILE A 9 19.11 -18.29 -5.28
C ILE A 9 17.98 -18.85 -6.14
N VAL A 10 17.07 -17.97 -6.57
CA VAL A 10 16.01 -18.31 -7.51
C VAL A 10 16.60 -18.41 -8.91
N LYS A 11 16.61 -19.62 -9.49
CA LYS A 11 17.03 -19.85 -10.87
C LYS A 11 15.85 -19.72 -11.84
N ALA A 12 16.11 -19.18 -13.04
CA ALA A 12 15.14 -19.17 -14.13
C ALA A 12 14.82 -20.61 -14.59
N SER A 13 13.60 -20.85 -15.06
CA SER A 13 13.23 -22.16 -15.62
C SER A 13 13.72 -22.30 -17.07
N TYR A 14 13.83 -21.19 -17.80
CA TYR A 14 14.42 -21.12 -19.14
C TYR A 14 15.85 -20.59 -19.10
N SER A 15 16.69 -21.06 -20.02
CA SER A 15 18.03 -20.52 -20.20
C SER A 15 17.98 -19.09 -20.76
N THR A 16 19.02 -18.30 -20.45
CA THR A 16 19.16 -16.91 -20.94
C THR A 16 19.20 -16.87 -22.46
N VAL A 17 19.91 -17.80 -23.11
CA VAL A 17 20.00 -17.92 -24.58
C VAL A 17 18.62 -18.15 -25.19
N ARG A 18 17.86 -19.11 -24.66
CA ARG A 18 16.49 -19.40 -25.14
C ARG A 18 15.59 -18.18 -24.99
N SER A 19 15.66 -17.51 -23.84
CA SER A 19 14.83 -16.33 -23.57
C SER A 19 15.17 -15.17 -24.50
N GLY A 20 16.46 -14.96 -24.80
CA GLY A 20 16.93 -13.96 -25.76
C GLY A 20 16.45 -14.22 -27.18
N ILE A 21 16.55 -15.47 -27.67
CA ILE A 21 16.08 -15.86 -29.01
C ILE A 21 14.57 -15.63 -29.16
N ILE A 22 13.78 -16.04 -28.17
CA ILE A 22 12.31 -15.87 -28.20
C ILE A 22 11.95 -14.37 -28.25
N ARG A 23 12.61 -13.54 -27.44
CA ARG A 23 12.36 -12.09 -27.40
C ARG A 23 12.69 -11.38 -28.71
N LEU A 24 13.70 -11.86 -29.45
CA LEU A 24 14.06 -11.31 -30.77
C LEU A 24 13.17 -11.85 -31.90
N THR A 25 12.40 -12.89 -31.65
CA THR A 25 11.49 -13.46 -32.66
C THR A 25 10.25 -12.58 -32.78
N PRO A 26 9.82 -12.19 -34.00
CA PRO A 26 8.60 -11.41 -34.20
C PRO A 26 7.37 -12.09 -33.57
N GLU A 27 6.55 -11.33 -32.85
CA GLU A 27 5.38 -11.84 -32.12
C GLU A 27 4.44 -12.68 -33.00
N SER A 28 4.27 -12.28 -34.27
CA SER A 28 3.41 -12.95 -35.26
C SER A 28 3.78 -14.41 -35.56
N ILE A 29 5.01 -14.83 -35.27
CA ILE A 29 5.51 -16.19 -35.52
C ILE A 29 5.98 -16.93 -34.26
N GLN A 30 6.13 -16.26 -33.12
CA GLN A 30 6.56 -16.88 -31.86
C GLN A 30 5.70 -18.11 -31.49
N CYS A 31 4.38 -17.99 -31.62
CA CYS A 31 3.46 -19.09 -31.36
C CYS A 31 3.70 -20.28 -32.29
N ARG A 32 3.95 -20.04 -33.59
CA ARG A 32 4.19 -21.12 -34.57
C ARG A 32 5.51 -21.84 -34.32
N LEU A 33 6.54 -21.10 -33.89
CA LEU A 33 7.90 -21.63 -33.74
C LEU A 33 8.13 -22.32 -32.39
N TYR A 34 7.53 -21.83 -31.30
CA TYR A 34 7.90 -22.26 -29.96
C TYR A 34 6.80 -23.00 -29.20
N CYS A 35 5.58 -23.10 -29.76
CA CYS A 35 4.49 -23.82 -29.15
C CYS A 35 4.15 -25.12 -29.89
N ARG A 36 3.31 -25.96 -29.28
CA ARG A 36 2.96 -27.30 -29.79
C ARG A 36 1.72 -27.33 -30.70
N GLY A 37 1.34 -26.18 -31.25
CA GLY A 37 0.20 -26.09 -32.17
C GLY A 37 -1.13 -26.51 -31.54
N ALA A 38 -1.96 -27.19 -32.32
CA ALA A 38 -3.24 -27.76 -31.89
C ALA A 38 -3.12 -28.72 -30.68
N ASN A 39 -1.98 -29.38 -30.51
CA ASN A 39 -1.70 -30.29 -29.39
C ASN A 39 -1.14 -29.54 -28.15
N CYS A 40 -1.48 -28.27 -27.98
CA CYS A 40 -1.05 -27.49 -26.84
C CYS A 40 -1.61 -28.08 -25.53
N LYS A 41 -0.72 -28.65 -24.71
CA LYS A 41 -1.13 -29.29 -23.45
C LYS A 41 -1.83 -28.35 -22.46
N TYR A 42 -1.63 -27.04 -22.55
CA TYR A 42 -2.25 -26.06 -21.65
C TYR A 42 -3.64 -25.61 -22.11
N CYS A 43 -4.02 -25.91 -23.36
CA CYS A 43 -5.37 -25.66 -23.90
C CYS A 43 -6.26 -26.91 -23.83
N SER A 44 -5.83 -27.96 -23.12
CA SER A 44 -6.57 -29.22 -22.97
C SER A 44 -6.37 -29.79 -21.57
N CYS A 45 -7.46 -30.24 -20.94
CA CYS A 45 -7.43 -30.86 -19.62
C CYS A 45 -6.83 -32.28 -19.63
N LYS A 46 -6.82 -32.96 -20.79
CA LYS A 46 -6.48 -34.39 -20.92
C LYS A 46 -5.05 -34.72 -20.50
N HIS A 47 -4.19 -33.70 -20.42
CA HIS A 47 -2.78 -33.85 -20.04
C HIS A 47 -2.51 -33.69 -18.53
N TRP A 48 -3.53 -33.39 -17.73
CA TRP A 48 -3.36 -33.01 -16.32
C TRP A 48 -4.15 -33.92 -15.39
N LYS A 49 -3.54 -34.29 -14.26
CA LYS A 49 -4.22 -35.10 -13.24
C LYS A 49 -5.33 -34.30 -12.56
N ALA A 50 -6.27 -35.00 -11.93
CA ALA A 50 -7.31 -34.36 -11.12
C ALA A 50 -6.73 -33.45 -10.01
N SER A 51 -5.57 -33.80 -9.44
CA SER A 51 -4.88 -32.97 -8.43
C SER A 51 -4.29 -31.66 -8.99
N GLU A 52 -4.13 -31.56 -10.31
CA GLU A 52 -3.56 -30.41 -11.03
C GLU A 52 -4.64 -29.54 -11.68
N GLN A 53 -5.91 -29.81 -11.35
CA GLN A 53 -7.10 -29.14 -11.86
C GLN A 53 -7.95 -28.67 -10.68
N ALA A 54 -7.47 -27.63 -9.98
CA ALA A 54 -8.21 -26.96 -8.91
C ALA A 54 -9.62 -26.54 -9.37
N ILE A 55 -9.72 -26.07 -10.61
CA ILE A 55 -10.94 -25.97 -11.41
C ILE A 55 -10.91 -27.10 -12.43
N ARG A 56 -11.96 -27.93 -12.48
CA ARG A 56 -12.05 -29.06 -13.41
C ARG A 56 -12.10 -28.58 -14.85
N GLY A 57 -11.42 -29.32 -15.73
CA GLY A 57 -11.34 -28.99 -17.16
C GLY A 57 -10.19 -28.05 -17.52
N ILE A 58 -9.34 -27.65 -16.56
CA ILE A 58 -8.25 -26.70 -16.81
C ILE A 58 -7.08 -26.87 -15.84
N TYR A 59 -5.84 -26.73 -16.34
CA TYR A 59 -4.65 -26.77 -15.51
C TYR A 59 -4.61 -25.58 -14.56
N SER A 60 -4.83 -25.82 -13.27
CA SER A 60 -5.11 -24.78 -12.29
C SER A 60 -4.69 -25.20 -10.87
N SER A 61 -4.26 -24.22 -10.07
CA SER A 61 -3.73 -24.46 -8.73
C SER A 61 -4.09 -23.31 -7.80
N TRP A 62 -4.61 -23.62 -6.62
CA TRP A 62 -4.72 -22.65 -5.52
C TRP A 62 -3.32 -22.26 -5.06
N ILE A 63 -2.99 -20.98 -5.19
CA ILE A 63 -1.73 -20.43 -4.70
C ILE A 63 -1.91 -19.99 -3.25
N THR A 64 -2.98 -19.24 -2.96
CA THR A 64 -3.45 -18.92 -1.61
C THR A 64 -4.84 -19.48 -1.39
N ASP A 65 -5.45 -19.19 -0.25
CA ASP A 65 -6.87 -19.45 0.05
C ASP A 65 -7.85 -18.64 -0.82
N LYS A 66 -7.39 -17.54 -1.41
CA LYS A 66 -8.20 -16.60 -2.21
C LYS A 66 -7.80 -16.54 -3.69
N ILE A 67 -6.63 -17.05 -4.07
CA ILE A 67 -6.06 -16.86 -5.43
C ILE A 67 -5.81 -18.19 -6.11
N VAL A 68 -6.44 -18.38 -7.27
CA VAL A 68 -6.17 -19.48 -8.21
C VAL A 68 -5.32 -18.97 -9.37
N ALA A 69 -4.25 -19.68 -9.68
CA ALA A 69 -3.53 -19.51 -10.94
C ALA A 69 -3.96 -20.61 -11.92
N MET A 70 -4.33 -20.25 -13.14
CA MET A 70 -4.81 -21.21 -14.14
C MET A 70 -4.25 -20.93 -15.54
N ALA A 71 -4.30 -21.95 -16.42
CA ALA A 71 -4.14 -21.74 -17.85
C ALA A 71 -5.33 -20.95 -18.43
N ARG A 72 -5.27 -20.53 -19.69
CA ARG A 72 -6.42 -19.90 -20.34
C ARG A 72 -7.59 -20.87 -20.49
N PRO A 73 -8.84 -20.46 -20.22
CA PRO A 73 -9.99 -21.29 -20.51
C PRO A 73 -10.26 -21.35 -22.02
N THR A 74 -11.07 -22.31 -22.42
CA THR A 74 -11.52 -22.50 -23.81
C THR A 74 -13.04 -22.65 -23.84
N THR A 75 -13.68 -22.48 -25.00
CA THR A 75 -15.12 -22.78 -25.16
C THR A 75 -15.49 -24.17 -24.62
N GLU A 76 -14.63 -25.17 -24.84
CA GLU A 76 -14.82 -26.52 -24.30
C GLU A 76 -14.82 -26.53 -22.77
N THR A 77 -13.93 -25.76 -22.13
CA THR A 77 -13.89 -25.60 -20.67
C THR A 77 -15.23 -25.09 -20.15
N PHE A 78 -15.82 -24.08 -20.81
CA PHE A 78 -17.11 -23.51 -20.40
C PHE A 78 -18.25 -24.52 -20.50
N ILE A 79 -18.36 -25.22 -21.64
CA ILE A 79 -19.48 -26.11 -21.94
C ILE A 79 -19.34 -27.46 -21.22
N ASN A 80 -18.22 -28.16 -21.41
CA ASN A 80 -18.10 -29.57 -20.99
C ASN A 80 -17.82 -29.73 -19.49
N TYR A 81 -17.35 -28.67 -18.83
CA TYR A 81 -16.95 -28.74 -17.43
C TYR A 81 -17.75 -27.79 -16.53
N ASN A 82 -18.84 -27.19 -17.02
CA ASN A 82 -19.66 -26.24 -16.27
C ASN A 82 -18.79 -25.18 -15.57
N PHE A 83 -17.90 -24.52 -16.33
CA PHE A 83 -16.88 -23.63 -15.77
C PHE A 83 -17.49 -22.55 -14.89
N ILE A 84 -18.56 -21.88 -15.36
CA ILE A 84 -19.28 -20.85 -14.61
C ILE A 84 -19.82 -21.38 -13.28
N GLY A 85 -20.41 -22.58 -13.27
CA GLY A 85 -20.91 -23.20 -12.05
C GLY A 85 -19.79 -23.41 -11.04
N GLN A 86 -18.66 -23.97 -11.47
CA GLN A 86 -17.49 -24.18 -10.62
C GLN A 86 -16.95 -22.85 -10.05
N LEU A 87 -16.87 -21.80 -10.87
CA LEU A 87 -16.42 -20.49 -10.39
C LEU A 87 -17.35 -19.96 -9.28
N LYS A 88 -18.67 -20.07 -9.46
CA LYS A 88 -19.66 -19.65 -8.45
C LYS A 88 -19.55 -20.47 -7.16
N GLU A 89 -19.44 -21.80 -7.27
CA GLU A 89 -19.25 -22.71 -6.13
C GLU A 89 -17.98 -22.40 -5.34
N MET A 90 -16.89 -22.07 -6.04
CA MET A 90 -15.61 -21.69 -5.44
C MET A 90 -15.57 -20.22 -5.00
N ASN A 91 -16.69 -19.49 -5.07
CA ASN A 91 -16.78 -18.05 -4.82
C ASN A 91 -15.74 -17.23 -5.61
N ILE A 92 -15.34 -17.68 -6.79
CA ILE A 92 -14.48 -16.92 -7.70
C ILE A 92 -15.35 -15.86 -8.37
N ARG A 93 -15.12 -14.60 -8.01
CA ARG A 93 -15.89 -13.45 -8.50
C ARG A 93 -15.15 -12.61 -9.53
N THR A 94 -13.84 -12.84 -9.67
CA THR A 94 -13.00 -12.06 -10.58
C THR A 94 -12.04 -12.96 -11.34
N ILE A 95 -11.96 -12.75 -12.65
CA ILE A 95 -10.92 -13.30 -13.52
C ILE A 95 -10.02 -12.17 -14.01
N ILE A 96 -8.71 -12.36 -13.83
CA ILE A 96 -7.68 -11.45 -14.33
C ILE A 96 -6.94 -12.15 -15.47
N ASN A 97 -7.12 -11.63 -16.67
CA ASN A 97 -6.45 -12.06 -17.88
C ASN A 97 -5.22 -11.20 -18.15
N MET A 98 -4.07 -11.85 -18.37
CA MET A 98 -2.82 -11.18 -18.73
C MET A 98 -2.46 -11.32 -20.21
N GLN A 99 -3.37 -11.87 -21.03
CA GLN A 99 -3.16 -12.13 -22.44
C GLN A 99 -3.47 -10.90 -23.30
N THR A 100 -2.66 -10.66 -24.32
CA THR A 100 -3.03 -9.71 -25.37
C THR A 100 -4.00 -10.38 -26.34
N ALA A 101 -5.06 -9.69 -26.78
CA ALA A 101 -5.98 -10.21 -27.78
C ALA A 101 -5.24 -10.66 -29.06
N GLY A 102 -5.55 -11.84 -29.57
CA GLY A 102 -4.87 -12.43 -30.73
C GLY A 102 -3.61 -13.24 -30.39
N GLU A 103 -3.13 -13.23 -29.14
CA GLU A 103 -1.95 -14.01 -28.77
C GLU A 103 -2.22 -15.52 -28.84
N HIS A 104 -1.17 -16.30 -29.13
CA HIS A 104 -1.26 -17.76 -29.19
C HIS A 104 -2.36 -18.28 -30.15
N ALA A 105 -2.54 -17.61 -31.30
CA ALA A 105 -3.56 -17.93 -32.30
C ALA A 105 -3.42 -19.33 -32.93
N PHE A 106 -2.23 -19.94 -32.84
CA PHE A 106 -1.95 -21.26 -33.39
C PHE A 106 -1.90 -22.36 -32.31
N CYS A 107 -2.26 -22.06 -31.05
CA CYS A 107 -2.22 -23.00 -29.93
C CYS A 107 -3.61 -23.48 -29.53
N GLY A 108 -3.83 -24.79 -29.50
CA GLY A 108 -5.13 -25.33 -29.09
C GLY A 108 -6.27 -24.90 -30.02
N PRO A 109 -7.48 -24.63 -29.49
CA PRO A 109 -8.62 -24.18 -30.29
C PRO A 109 -8.37 -22.82 -30.98
N ALA A 110 -9.10 -22.57 -32.07
CA ALA A 110 -9.09 -21.27 -32.74
C ALA A 110 -9.56 -20.15 -31.79
N LEU A 111 -9.04 -18.94 -32.01
CA LEU A 111 -9.50 -17.75 -31.29
C LEU A 111 -10.89 -17.33 -31.80
N LEU A 112 -11.73 -16.88 -30.89
CA LEU A 112 -13.02 -16.26 -31.16
C LEU A 112 -12.83 -14.80 -31.61
N PRO A 113 -13.89 -14.10 -32.07
CA PRO A 113 -13.81 -12.68 -32.45
C PRO A 113 -13.27 -11.77 -31.34
N SER A 114 -13.43 -12.15 -30.07
CA SER A 114 -12.83 -11.49 -28.90
C SER A 114 -11.30 -11.49 -28.90
N GLY A 115 -10.66 -12.31 -29.73
CA GLY A 115 -9.22 -12.52 -29.74
C GLY A 115 -8.73 -13.55 -28.70
N PHE A 116 -9.63 -14.22 -27.98
CA PHE A 116 -9.30 -15.27 -27.00
C PHE A 116 -9.94 -16.61 -27.37
N THR A 117 -9.54 -17.70 -26.69
CA THR A 117 -10.13 -19.05 -26.89
C THR A 117 -11.49 -19.24 -26.24
N TYR A 118 -12.03 -18.18 -25.65
CA TYR A 118 -13.32 -18.13 -24.99
C TYR A 118 -13.87 -16.71 -25.12
N ASP A 119 -15.16 -16.55 -24.87
CA ASP A 119 -15.80 -15.24 -24.84
C ASP A 119 -15.83 -14.71 -23.40
N PRO A 120 -15.10 -13.62 -23.08
CA PRO A 120 -15.15 -13.04 -21.75
C PRO A 120 -16.52 -12.47 -21.37
N GLU A 121 -17.39 -12.15 -22.33
CA GLU A 121 -18.73 -11.60 -22.04
C GLU A 121 -19.59 -12.58 -21.23
N VAL A 122 -19.43 -13.88 -21.48
CA VAL A 122 -20.11 -14.95 -20.73
C VAL A 122 -19.80 -14.88 -19.23
N LEU A 123 -18.61 -14.42 -18.84
CA LEU A 123 -18.26 -14.21 -17.42
C LEU A 123 -19.06 -13.04 -16.83
N MET A 124 -19.11 -11.92 -17.55
CA MET A 124 -19.75 -10.69 -17.10
C MET A 124 -21.28 -10.85 -17.01
N GLU A 125 -21.90 -11.53 -17.97
CA GLU A 125 -23.32 -11.93 -17.93
C GLU A 125 -23.65 -12.74 -16.66
N ASN A 126 -22.67 -13.50 -16.17
CA ASN A 126 -22.77 -14.31 -14.97
C ASN A 126 -22.32 -13.61 -13.68
N LYS A 127 -22.16 -12.28 -13.73
CA LYS A 127 -21.71 -11.43 -12.59
C LYS A 127 -20.32 -11.81 -12.08
N ILE A 128 -19.45 -12.29 -12.96
CA ILE A 128 -18.03 -12.53 -12.68
C ILE A 128 -17.26 -11.41 -13.38
N TYR A 129 -16.54 -10.61 -12.60
CA TYR A 129 -15.75 -9.50 -13.12
C TYR A 129 -14.60 -10.01 -13.96
N PHE A 130 -14.36 -9.35 -15.09
CA PHE A 130 -13.25 -9.66 -15.98
C PHE A 130 -12.34 -8.45 -16.12
N TYR A 131 -11.06 -8.61 -15.79
CA TYR A 131 -10.04 -7.58 -16.01
C TYR A 131 -9.02 -8.10 -17.01
N ASN A 132 -8.91 -7.41 -18.14
CA ASN A 132 -7.86 -7.68 -19.11
C ASN A 132 -6.71 -6.67 -18.93
N PHE A 133 -5.54 -7.16 -18.52
CA PHE A 133 -4.31 -6.38 -18.50
C PHE A 133 -3.39 -6.89 -19.59
N ASP A 134 -3.37 -6.15 -20.71
CA ASP A 134 -2.53 -6.50 -21.85
C ASP A 134 -1.04 -6.48 -21.44
N TRP A 135 -0.46 -7.67 -21.34
CA TRP A 135 0.98 -7.85 -21.15
C TRP A 135 1.47 -8.78 -22.24
N PRO A 136 2.11 -8.25 -23.30
CA PRO A 136 2.64 -9.05 -24.40
C PRO A 136 3.49 -10.21 -23.88
N ASP A 137 3.29 -11.41 -24.45
CA ASP A 137 4.05 -12.58 -24.02
C ASP A 137 5.55 -12.34 -24.26
N PHE A 138 6.38 -12.64 -23.26
CA PHE A 138 7.82 -12.32 -23.26
C PHE A 138 8.18 -10.82 -23.30
N GLY A 139 7.20 -9.91 -23.20
CA GLY A 139 7.39 -8.46 -23.11
C GLY A 139 7.76 -7.96 -21.70
N ALA A 140 8.22 -6.71 -21.62
CA ALA A 140 8.52 -6.04 -20.35
C ALA A 140 7.27 -5.34 -19.79
N LEU A 141 7.03 -5.48 -18.48
CA LEU A 141 5.97 -4.78 -17.77
C LEU A 141 6.59 -3.66 -16.92
N GLY A 142 6.04 -2.44 -17.00
CA GLY A 142 6.44 -1.35 -16.11
C GLY A 142 6.01 -1.58 -14.65
N LEU A 143 6.78 -1.09 -13.69
CA LEU A 143 6.47 -1.23 -12.26
C LEU A 143 5.13 -0.59 -11.88
N GLU A 144 4.74 0.49 -12.54
CA GLU A 144 3.46 1.17 -12.30
C GLU A 144 2.26 0.30 -12.71
N LEU A 145 2.33 -0.35 -13.88
CA LEU A 145 1.29 -1.28 -14.30
C LEU A 145 1.24 -2.51 -13.38
N LEU A 146 2.40 -3.05 -12.98
CA LEU A 146 2.47 -4.14 -12.00
C LEU A 146 1.79 -3.78 -10.67
N LEU A 147 2.05 -2.57 -10.15
CA LEU A 147 1.42 -2.05 -8.94
C LEU A 147 -0.10 -1.93 -9.10
N ASN A 148 -0.57 -1.45 -10.26
CA ASN A 148 -2.01 -1.33 -10.56
C ASN A 148 -2.69 -2.71 -10.56
N VAL A 149 -2.09 -3.72 -11.21
CA VAL A 149 -2.61 -5.09 -11.22
C VAL A 149 -2.70 -5.65 -9.80
N VAL A 150 -1.64 -5.48 -8.99
CA VAL A 150 -1.61 -5.94 -7.59
C VAL A 150 -2.69 -5.25 -6.74
N LYS A 151 -2.94 -3.96 -6.96
CA LYS A 151 -4.02 -3.23 -6.28
C LYS A 151 -5.40 -3.73 -6.67
N VAL A 152 -5.63 -4.02 -7.96
CA VAL A 152 -6.88 -4.63 -8.44
C VAL A 152 -7.05 -6.03 -7.88
N MET A 153 -6.00 -6.85 -7.82
CA MET A 153 -6.04 -8.15 -7.14
C MET A 153 -6.42 -8.01 -5.67
N HIS A 154 -5.83 -7.05 -4.95
CA HIS A 154 -6.14 -6.83 -3.54
C HIS A 154 -7.61 -6.49 -3.33
N PHE A 155 -8.16 -5.57 -4.12
CA PHE A 155 -9.59 -5.27 -4.11
C PHE A 155 -10.44 -6.49 -4.48
N ALA A 156 -10.10 -7.20 -5.55
CA ALA A 156 -10.83 -8.39 -5.96
C ALA A 156 -10.84 -9.48 -4.87
N THR A 157 -9.76 -9.62 -4.10
CA THR A 157 -9.71 -10.57 -2.98
C THR A 157 -10.58 -10.18 -1.78
N SER A 158 -11.02 -8.91 -1.64
CA SER A 158 -12.01 -8.52 -0.63
C SER A 158 -13.45 -8.85 -1.07
N GLU A 159 -13.72 -8.87 -2.37
CA GLU A 159 -15.05 -9.15 -2.91
C GLU A 159 -15.32 -10.65 -3.10
N GLY A 160 -14.28 -11.46 -3.30
CA GLY A 160 -14.38 -12.89 -3.51
C GLY A 160 -13.03 -13.54 -3.77
N ASN A 161 -13.03 -14.75 -4.30
CA ASN A 161 -11.83 -15.42 -4.79
C ASN A 161 -11.50 -14.93 -6.20
N VAL A 162 -10.22 -15.01 -6.57
CA VAL A 162 -9.69 -14.45 -7.82
C VAL A 162 -8.98 -15.54 -8.60
N ALA A 163 -9.31 -15.68 -9.88
CA ALA A 163 -8.55 -16.51 -10.81
C ALA A 163 -7.68 -15.62 -11.71
N VAL A 164 -6.40 -15.96 -11.85
CA VAL A 164 -5.44 -15.23 -12.68
C VAL A 164 -4.90 -16.16 -13.75
N HIS A 165 -4.85 -15.71 -15.00
CA HIS A 165 -4.30 -16.51 -16.09
C HIS A 165 -3.52 -15.67 -17.12
N CYS A 166 -2.69 -16.38 -17.88
CA CYS A 166 -2.15 -15.94 -19.15
C CYS A 166 -2.44 -17.08 -20.14
N HIS A 167 -1.54 -17.44 -21.04
CA HIS A 167 -1.70 -18.67 -21.84
C HIS A 167 -1.59 -19.96 -20.99
N ALA A 168 -0.42 -20.28 -20.45
CA ALA A 168 -0.20 -21.49 -19.64
C ALA A 168 -0.45 -21.28 -18.13
N GLY A 169 -0.61 -20.03 -17.70
CA GLY A 169 -0.73 -19.70 -16.28
C GLY A 169 0.57 -19.81 -15.48
N LEU A 170 1.75 -19.70 -16.12
CA LEU A 170 3.06 -19.94 -15.48
C LEU A 170 3.94 -18.68 -15.40
N GLY A 171 4.25 -18.06 -16.54
CA GLY A 171 5.14 -16.89 -16.62
C GLY A 171 4.52 -15.62 -16.02
N ARG A 172 3.74 -14.90 -16.84
CA ARG A 172 3.05 -13.64 -16.47
C ARG A 172 2.18 -13.81 -15.22
N THR A 173 1.35 -14.85 -15.18
CA THR A 173 0.55 -15.20 -13.99
C THR A 173 1.40 -15.38 -12.74
N GLY A 174 2.52 -16.10 -12.84
CA GLY A 174 3.42 -16.30 -11.71
C GLY A 174 4.03 -15.00 -11.21
N VAL A 175 4.40 -14.08 -12.12
CA VAL A 175 4.91 -12.76 -11.75
C VAL A 175 3.88 -11.93 -11.00
N ILE A 176 2.68 -11.80 -11.56
CA ILE A 176 1.62 -11.02 -10.93
C ILE A 176 1.27 -11.56 -9.53
N VAL A 177 1.13 -12.88 -9.39
CA VAL A 177 0.83 -13.49 -8.09
C VAL A 177 2.01 -13.34 -7.12
N ALA A 178 3.25 -13.54 -7.56
CA ALA A 178 4.42 -13.33 -6.70
C ALA A 178 4.53 -11.87 -6.24
N SER A 179 4.34 -10.89 -7.13
CA SER A 179 4.36 -9.47 -6.79
C SER A 179 3.22 -9.09 -5.84
N TYR A 180 2.05 -9.70 -5.97
CA TYR A 180 0.98 -9.55 -4.98
C TYR A 180 1.43 -10.06 -3.60
N LEU A 181 2.13 -11.20 -3.52
CA LEU A 181 2.64 -11.72 -2.25
C LEU A 181 3.70 -10.80 -1.64
N VAL A 182 4.59 -10.24 -2.46
CA VAL A 182 5.56 -9.23 -2.03
C VAL A 182 4.84 -8.01 -1.43
N TRP A 183 3.88 -7.44 -2.16
CA TRP A 183 3.18 -6.23 -1.72
C TRP A 183 2.27 -6.47 -0.50
N ARG A 184 1.47 -7.56 -0.50
CA ARG A 184 0.45 -7.81 0.53
C ARG A 184 1.02 -8.47 1.79
N TYR A 185 1.95 -9.41 1.63
CA TYR A 185 2.48 -10.24 2.71
C TYR A 185 3.93 -9.95 3.06
N GLN A 186 4.55 -8.97 2.40
CA GLN A 186 5.90 -8.49 2.74
C GLN A 186 6.97 -9.58 2.61
N LEU A 187 6.74 -10.55 1.72
CA LEU A 187 7.74 -11.54 1.36
C LEU A 187 8.85 -10.87 0.53
N SER A 188 10.08 -11.34 0.68
CA SER A 188 11.13 -11.05 -0.30
C SER A 188 10.73 -11.60 -1.67
N SER A 189 11.35 -11.08 -2.73
CA SER A 189 11.14 -11.60 -4.09
C SER A 189 11.42 -13.10 -4.18
N ALA A 190 12.48 -13.59 -3.52
CA ALA A 190 12.85 -14.99 -3.51
C ALA A 190 11.82 -15.87 -2.81
N GLU A 191 11.36 -15.46 -1.62
CA GLU A 191 10.31 -16.16 -0.87
C GLU A 191 9.00 -16.21 -1.66
N ALA A 192 8.58 -15.11 -2.28
CA ALA A 192 7.37 -15.05 -3.08
C ALA A 192 7.44 -15.99 -4.29
N ILE A 193 8.55 -15.98 -5.03
CA ILE A 193 8.72 -16.87 -6.20
C ILE A 193 8.71 -18.35 -5.77
N ASN A 194 9.43 -18.69 -4.70
CA ASN A 194 9.48 -20.05 -4.19
C ASN A 194 8.11 -20.52 -3.67
N TYR A 195 7.35 -19.62 -3.02
CA TYR A 195 5.99 -19.90 -2.59
C TYR A 195 5.09 -20.25 -3.76
N VAL A 196 5.09 -19.43 -4.82
CA VAL A 196 4.31 -19.69 -6.03
C VAL A 196 4.74 -21.00 -6.70
N ARG A 197 6.05 -21.25 -6.84
CA ARG A 197 6.58 -22.49 -7.46
C ARG A 197 6.26 -23.74 -6.67
N LYS A 198 6.21 -23.67 -5.33
CA LYS A 198 5.81 -24.80 -4.49
C LYS A 198 4.36 -25.22 -4.75
N LYS A 199 3.47 -24.25 -5.00
CA LYS A 199 2.05 -24.49 -5.30
C LYS A 199 1.78 -24.78 -6.78
N ARG A 200 2.58 -24.19 -7.67
CA ARG A 200 2.46 -24.31 -9.12
C ARG A 200 3.86 -24.37 -9.76
N PRO A 201 4.41 -25.59 -9.91
CA PRO A 201 5.76 -25.78 -10.44
C PRO A 201 6.00 -25.08 -11.78
N HIS A 202 7.23 -24.63 -12.00
CA HIS A 202 7.68 -23.92 -13.21
C HIS A 202 7.07 -22.52 -13.44
N SER A 203 6.40 -21.95 -12.43
CA SER A 203 5.97 -20.54 -12.46
C SER A 203 7.17 -19.59 -12.41
N VAL A 204 7.03 -18.40 -13.02
CA VAL A 204 8.12 -17.42 -13.22
C VAL A 204 9.28 -18.05 -14.01
N GLN A 205 9.22 -17.92 -15.34
CA GLN A 205 9.94 -18.77 -16.27
C GLN A 205 11.28 -18.21 -16.73
N SER A 206 11.41 -16.90 -16.90
CA SER A 206 12.64 -16.24 -17.40
C SER A 206 13.37 -15.43 -16.33
N SER A 207 14.65 -15.12 -16.58
CA SER A 207 15.43 -14.23 -15.71
C SER A 207 14.84 -12.83 -15.64
N THR A 208 14.38 -12.27 -16.77
CA THR A 208 13.71 -10.97 -16.84
C THR A 208 12.46 -10.89 -15.96
N GLN A 209 11.70 -11.99 -15.84
CA GLN A 209 10.56 -12.05 -14.94
C GLN A 209 10.98 -12.04 -13.46
N ILE A 210 12.08 -12.72 -13.12
CA ILE A 210 12.66 -12.68 -11.78
C ILE A 210 13.18 -11.27 -11.46
N GLU A 211 13.89 -10.65 -12.41
CA GLU A 211 14.39 -9.27 -12.32
C GLU A 211 13.26 -8.26 -12.10
N LEU A 212 12.12 -8.43 -12.78
CA LEU A 212 10.95 -7.57 -12.57
C LEU A 212 10.39 -7.69 -11.15
N ILE A 213 10.26 -8.90 -10.60
CA ILE A 213 9.82 -9.10 -9.21
C ILE A 213 10.85 -8.51 -8.23
N ASN A 214 12.15 -8.69 -8.50
CA ASN A 214 13.22 -8.09 -7.71
C ASN A 214 13.13 -6.56 -7.74
N ALA A 215 12.99 -5.96 -8.92
CA ALA A 215 12.85 -4.51 -9.08
C ALA A 215 11.62 -3.98 -8.34
N PHE A 216 10.50 -4.71 -8.40
CA PHE A 216 9.29 -4.36 -7.67
C PHE A 216 9.48 -4.43 -6.15
N TRP A 217 10.16 -5.48 -5.65
CA TRP A 217 10.51 -5.59 -4.23
C TRP A 217 11.46 -4.47 -3.79
N TYR A 218 12.51 -4.18 -4.57
CA TYR A 218 13.45 -3.09 -4.29
C TYR A 218 12.78 -1.71 -4.31
N PHE A 219 11.86 -1.47 -5.23
CA PHE A 219 11.05 -0.25 -5.26
C PHE A 219 10.26 -0.10 -3.95
N LEU A 220 9.61 -1.17 -3.47
CA LEU A 220 8.87 -1.13 -2.21
C LEU A 220 9.79 -0.88 -0.99
N LEU A 221 11.00 -1.44 -1.02
CA LEU A 221 12.00 -1.30 0.04
C LEU A 221 12.62 0.10 0.10
N ASN A 222 12.97 0.67 -1.06
CA ASN A 222 13.82 1.86 -1.14
C ASN A 222 13.05 3.14 -1.45
N ASP A 223 12.09 3.05 -2.36
CA ASP A 223 11.38 4.22 -2.87
C ASP A 223 10.05 4.41 -2.12
N ALA A 224 9.26 3.35 -1.94
CA ALA A 224 7.97 3.38 -1.22
C ALA A 224 8.12 3.33 0.31
N ARG A 225 9.19 3.93 0.84
CA ARG A 225 9.47 3.97 2.29
C ARG A 225 8.45 4.85 2.99
N VAL A 226 7.99 4.38 4.15
CA VAL A 226 7.08 5.18 4.98
C VAL A 226 7.75 6.44 5.53
N ILE A 227 9.05 6.35 5.88
CA ILE A 227 9.92 7.46 6.22
C ILE A 227 10.99 7.56 5.12
N PRO A 228 10.96 8.58 4.25
CA PRO A 228 11.90 8.72 3.15
C PRO A 228 13.31 9.07 3.64
N ARG A 229 14.29 9.01 2.73
CA ARG A 229 15.64 9.54 3.00
C ARG A 229 15.57 11.07 3.14
N ARG A 230 16.35 11.61 4.09
CA ARG A 230 16.33 13.04 4.44
C ARG A 230 16.58 13.92 3.21
N GLY A 231 15.67 14.87 2.99
CA GLY A 231 15.78 15.91 1.95
C GLY A 231 15.46 15.44 0.53
N VAL A 232 15.10 14.16 0.33
CA VAL A 232 14.86 13.61 -1.01
C VAL A 232 13.47 13.96 -1.56
N LEU A 233 12.42 13.82 -0.75
CA LEU A 233 11.03 14.02 -1.18
C LEU A 233 10.43 15.30 -0.58
N SER A 234 9.71 16.07 -1.41
CA SER A 234 8.78 17.06 -0.89
C SER A 234 7.51 16.38 -0.33
N LEU A 235 6.72 17.10 0.46
CA LEU A 235 5.44 16.57 0.96
C LEU A 235 4.47 16.22 -0.19
N CYS A 236 4.44 17.04 -1.25
CA CYS A 236 3.58 16.77 -2.42
C CYS A 236 4.00 15.48 -3.12
N ASP A 237 5.31 15.29 -3.37
CA ASP A 237 5.83 14.06 -4.00
C ASP A 237 5.57 12.83 -3.13
N TYR A 238 5.71 12.98 -1.80
CA TYR A 238 5.38 11.92 -0.85
C TYR A 238 3.90 11.51 -0.93
N LEU A 239 2.97 12.47 -0.97
CA LEU A 239 1.54 12.18 -1.07
C LEU A 239 1.17 11.53 -2.42
N GLN A 240 1.79 11.97 -3.51
CA GLN A 240 1.62 11.33 -4.81
C GLN A 240 2.12 9.88 -4.80
N LEU A 241 3.33 9.64 -4.27
CA LEU A 241 3.89 8.30 -4.14
C LEU A 241 3.04 7.40 -3.24
N GLN A 242 2.60 7.93 -2.09
CA GLN A 242 1.68 7.25 -1.17
C GLN A 242 0.39 6.85 -1.91
N GLY A 243 -0.23 7.75 -2.66
CA GLY A 243 -1.44 7.45 -3.45
C GLY A 243 -1.23 6.35 -4.49
N LYS A 244 -0.04 6.28 -5.10
CA LYS A 244 0.32 5.20 -6.03
C LYS A 244 0.45 3.85 -5.30
N VAL A 245 1.19 3.82 -4.19
CA VAL A 245 1.55 2.58 -3.46
C VAL A 245 0.39 1.98 -2.67
N LEU A 246 -0.43 2.82 -2.04
CA LEU A 246 -1.55 2.39 -1.22
C LEU A 246 -2.68 1.79 -2.07
N CYS A 247 -3.47 0.91 -1.46
CA CYS A 247 -4.70 0.43 -2.09
C CYS A 247 -5.69 1.58 -2.32
N ASN A 248 -6.64 1.42 -3.24
CA ASN A 248 -7.51 2.52 -3.70
C ASN A 248 -8.35 3.14 -2.56
N SER A 249 -8.80 2.35 -1.58
CA SER A 249 -9.52 2.86 -0.41
C SER A 249 -8.63 3.75 0.47
N GLU A 250 -7.40 3.31 0.74
CA GLU A 250 -6.45 4.06 1.56
C GLU A 250 -5.89 5.28 0.83
N ALA A 251 -5.60 5.17 -0.47
CA ALA A 251 -5.15 6.30 -1.29
C ALA A 251 -6.16 7.45 -1.28
N ARG A 252 -7.46 7.14 -1.35
CA ARG A 252 -8.55 8.14 -1.20
C ARG A 252 -8.62 8.71 0.21
N ARG A 253 -8.49 7.85 1.24
CA ARG A 253 -8.55 8.27 2.65
C ARG A 253 -7.38 9.18 3.06
N TYR A 254 -6.19 8.93 2.51
CA TYR A 254 -4.95 9.60 2.86
C TYR A 254 -4.41 10.45 1.70
N ASN A 255 -5.31 11.07 0.92
CA ASN A 255 -4.94 11.87 -0.24
C ASN A 255 -4.23 13.20 0.13
N HIS A 256 -4.58 13.80 1.26
CA HIS A 256 -4.07 15.10 1.71
C HIS A 256 -3.16 15.04 2.93
N ILE A 257 -3.10 13.90 3.62
CA ILE A 257 -2.33 13.73 4.86
C ILE A 257 -1.51 12.44 4.77
N PRO A 258 -0.22 12.45 5.13
CA PRO A 258 0.58 11.23 5.25
C PRO A 258 -0.10 10.20 6.18
N LYS A 259 -0.29 8.97 5.69
CA LYS A 259 -0.91 7.86 6.42
C LYS A 259 -0.19 7.62 7.76
N ILE A 260 1.14 7.69 7.78
CA ILE A 260 1.95 7.55 9.00
C ILE A 260 1.61 8.62 10.06
N VAL A 261 1.44 9.89 9.67
CA VAL A 261 1.12 10.98 10.60
C VAL A 261 -0.25 10.76 11.21
N HIS A 262 -1.24 10.39 10.39
CA HIS A 262 -2.59 10.11 10.88
C HIS A 262 -2.63 8.92 11.85
N LEU A 263 -1.92 7.84 11.53
CA LEU A 263 -1.88 6.65 12.38
C LEU A 263 -1.12 6.90 13.69
N ILE A 264 0.00 7.63 13.66
CA ILE A 264 0.73 8.01 14.87
C ILE A 264 -0.12 8.92 15.75
N ARG A 265 -0.79 9.93 15.16
CA ARG A 265 -1.75 10.78 15.89
C ARG A 265 -2.77 9.93 16.63
N THR A 266 -3.40 8.97 15.95
CA THR A 266 -4.42 8.10 16.53
C THR A 266 -3.85 7.26 17.67
N ALA A 267 -2.69 6.61 17.45
CA ALA A 267 -2.04 5.79 18.45
C ALA A 267 -1.62 6.59 19.70
N LEU A 268 -1.13 7.82 19.53
CA LEU A 268 -0.78 8.72 20.63
C LEU A 268 -2.01 9.09 21.45
N LEU A 269 -3.08 9.56 20.81
CA LEU A 269 -4.31 9.97 21.50
C LEU A 269 -4.93 8.80 22.27
N GLU A 270 -5.04 7.62 21.66
CA GLU A 270 -5.55 6.42 22.35
C GLU A 270 -4.67 5.95 23.51
N THR A 271 -3.37 6.22 23.46
CA THR A 271 -2.44 5.86 24.54
C THR A 271 -2.53 6.86 25.70
N ILE A 272 -2.67 8.14 25.38
CA ILE A 272 -2.70 9.24 26.36
C ILE A 272 -4.05 9.32 27.07
N PHE A 273 -5.16 9.04 26.38
CA PHE A 273 -6.51 9.10 26.92
C PHE A 273 -7.08 7.70 27.25
N SER A 274 -8.12 7.62 28.09
CA SER A 274 -8.67 6.34 28.56
C SER A 274 -9.61 5.65 27.56
N GLN A 275 -9.58 4.31 27.51
CA GLN A 275 -10.39 3.50 26.57
C GLN A 275 -11.83 3.29 27.04
N SER A 276 -12.09 3.32 28.36
CA SER A 276 -13.45 3.25 28.94
C SER A 276 -14.34 4.33 28.37
N ASP A 277 -13.81 5.54 28.26
CA ASP A 277 -14.54 6.74 27.84
C ASP A 277 -14.72 6.78 26.31
N MET A 278 -13.89 6.04 25.57
CA MET A 278 -14.02 5.85 24.11
C MET A 278 -15.07 4.79 23.74
N ALA A 279 -15.39 3.85 24.65
CA ALA A 279 -16.33 2.75 24.42
C ALA A 279 -17.80 3.15 24.64
N GLU A 280 -18.06 4.16 25.48
CA GLU A 280 -19.41 4.73 25.70
C GLU A 280 -19.92 5.57 24.51
N MET A 281 -19.06 5.88 23.54
CA MET A 281 -19.37 6.75 22.40
C MET A 281 -19.99 6.05 21.17
N GLY A 282 -20.46 4.81 21.31
CA GLY A 282 -21.29 4.15 20.31
C GLY A 282 -20.55 3.61 19.08
N SER A 283 -20.96 2.41 18.68
CA SER A 283 -20.51 1.64 17.51
C SER A 283 -20.95 2.22 16.16
N GLN A 284 -20.94 3.54 15.97
CA GLN A 284 -21.12 4.14 14.65
C GLN A 284 -19.76 4.40 14.00
N GLN A 285 -19.19 3.30 13.52
CA GLN A 285 -18.11 3.28 12.54
C GLN A 285 -18.59 3.96 11.24
N LYS A 286 -18.43 5.28 11.18
CA LYS A 286 -18.29 6.04 9.92
C LYS A 286 -17.00 6.87 9.98
N SER A 287 -15.86 6.19 10.17
CA SER A 287 -14.52 6.75 9.95
C SER A 287 -14.20 6.96 8.45
N ALA A 288 -15.23 7.25 7.64
CA ALA A 288 -15.20 7.32 6.20
C ALA A 288 -15.52 8.72 5.62
N GLU A 289 -16.13 9.63 6.38
CA GLU A 289 -16.58 10.94 5.85
C GLU A 289 -15.65 12.13 6.23
N VAL A 290 -14.66 11.93 7.09
CA VAL A 290 -13.98 13.04 7.82
C VAL A 290 -13.03 13.89 6.98
N TYR A 291 -12.50 13.41 5.86
CA TYR A 291 -11.53 14.19 5.06
C TYR A 291 -11.97 14.46 3.62
N GLN A 292 -13.20 14.10 3.24
CA GLN A 292 -13.75 14.51 1.94
C GLN A 292 -14.00 16.02 1.84
N ARG A 293 -13.91 16.75 2.96
CA ARG A 293 -14.16 18.19 2.99
C ARG A 293 -13.18 18.92 3.92
N CYS A 294 -11.92 18.94 3.52
CA CYS A 294 -11.03 20.05 3.89
C CYS A 294 -11.45 21.39 3.24
N GLU A 295 -12.53 21.39 2.45
CA GLU A 295 -13.03 22.50 1.62
C GLU A 295 -13.99 23.47 2.32
N SER A 296 -14.33 23.29 3.59
CA SER A 296 -15.21 24.23 4.27
C SER A 296 -14.75 24.52 5.69
N HIS A 297 -14.11 25.67 5.87
CA HIS A 297 -14.02 26.39 7.13
C HIS A 297 -13.24 25.71 8.27
N CYS A 298 -11.97 26.07 8.34
CA CYS A 298 -11.16 26.12 9.55
C CYS A 298 -11.69 27.12 10.62
N ASP A 299 -12.96 27.54 10.57
CA ASP A 299 -13.55 28.49 11.51
C ASP A 299 -14.00 27.87 12.85
N THR A 300 -13.96 26.54 13.01
CA THR A 300 -14.24 25.91 14.32
C THR A 300 -13.09 25.11 14.92
N GLY A 301 -11.91 25.09 14.28
CA GLY A 301 -10.60 24.70 14.84
C GLY A 301 -10.40 23.28 15.39
N LEU A 302 -11.45 22.54 15.76
CA LEU A 302 -11.35 21.41 16.69
C LEU A 302 -11.82 20.07 16.09
N GLY A 303 -12.62 20.07 15.02
CA GLY A 303 -12.99 18.88 14.20
C GLY A 303 -13.20 17.58 15.00
N GLU A 304 -12.65 16.47 14.52
CA GLU A 304 -12.61 15.15 15.20
C GLU A 304 -11.83 15.14 16.52
N CYS A 305 -11.02 16.15 16.82
CA CYS A 305 -10.29 16.23 18.09
C CYS A 305 -11.20 16.57 19.27
N SER A 306 -12.40 17.10 19.00
CA SER A 306 -13.40 17.45 20.02
C SER A 306 -13.79 16.28 20.93
N LYS A 307 -13.81 15.06 20.40
CA LYS A 307 -14.11 13.85 21.18
C LYS A 307 -13.09 13.53 22.27
N TYR A 308 -11.92 14.16 22.27
CA TYR A 308 -10.90 13.98 23.30
C TYR A 308 -10.95 15.04 24.40
N PHE A 309 -11.84 16.05 24.28
CA PHE A 309 -11.98 17.08 25.31
C PHE A 309 -12.64 16.49 26.56
N GLY A 310 -12.19 16.94 27.74
CA GLY A 310 -12.68 16.43 29.02
C GLY A 310 -12.25 15.00 29.37
N LEU A 311 -11.61 14.25 28.47
CA LEU A 311 -11.21 12.88 28.73
C LEU A 311 -10.09 12.77 29.78
N LYS A 312 -10.17 11.74 30.61
CA LYS A 312 -9.14 11.46 31.61
C LYS A 312 -7.84 11.00 30.96
N ARG A 313 -6.75 11.69 31.31
CA ARG A 313 -5.39 11.37 30.85
C ARG A 313 -4.79 10.23 31.67
N LYS A 314 -4.24 9.24 30.98
CA LYS A 314 -3.39 8.18 31.54
C LYS A 314 -1.93 8.63 31.73
N ILE A 315 -1.49 9.55 30.88
CA ILE A 315 -0.12 10.07 30.87
C ILE A 315 -0.17 11.57 31.12
N SER A 316 0.61 12.04 32.10
CA SER A 316 0.64 13.45 32.47
C SER A 316 1.21 14.31 31.34
N SER A 317 0.73 15.56 31.25
CA SER A 317 1.29 16.58 30.36
C SER A 317 2.78 16.82 30.63
N THR A 318 3.21 16.74 31.88
CA THR A 318 4.62 16.88 32.29
C THR A 318 5.49 15.76 31.74
N GLU A 319 5.00 14.52 31.70
CA GLU A 319 5.74 13.40 31.13
C GLU A 319 5.85 13.55 29.60
N ILE A 320 4.76 13.93 28.93
CA ILE A 320 4.78 14.21 27.48
C ILE A 320 5.75 15.35 27.16
N ALA A 321 5.74 16.43 27.95
CA ALA A 321 6.67 17.53 27.80
C ALA A 321 8.13 17.08 27.87
N LYS A 322 8.49 16.20 28.82
CA LYS A 322 9.85 15.61 28.87
C LYS A 322 10.18 14.86 27.58
N GLN A 323 9.25 14.07 27.06
CA GLN A 323 9.45 13.34 25.80
C GLN A 323 9.69 14.29 24.61
N LEU A 324 8.92 15.38 24.52
CA LEU A 324 9.12 16.40 23.48
C LEU A 324 10.45 17.16 23.66
N CYS A 325 10.84 17.47 24.90
CA CYS A 325 12.15 18.06 25.19
C CYS A 325 13.29 17.12 24.81
N ILE A 326 13.12 15.81 24.99
CA ILE A 326 14.11 14.81 24.55
C ILE A 326 14.29 14.89 23.03
N LEU A 327 13.20 14.95 22.24
CA LEU A 327 13.29 15.11 20.79
C LEU A 327 14.03 16.39 20.35
N MET A 328 13.91 17.46 21.13
CA MET A 328 14.66 18.70 20.88
C MET A 328 16.14 18.61 21.26
N LYS A 329 16.48 17.80 22.26
CA LYS A 329 17.83 17.66 22.81
C LYS A 329 18.64 16.54 22.16
N GLN A 330 17.98 15.53 21.59
CA GLN A 330 18.61 14.30 21.13
C GLN A 330 18.34 14.04 19.65
N GLU A 331 19.44 13.96 18.92
CA GLU A 331 19.61 13.08 17.76
C GLU A 331 19.87 11.60 18.15
N ASN A 332 19.94 11.20 19.44
CA ASN A 332 20.56 9.92 19.82
C ASN A 332 19.92 9.17 21.02
N ASP A 333 18.71 8.63 20.88
CA ASP A 333 18.43 7.34 21.56
C ASP A 333 18.91 6.25 20.60
N ALA A 334 20.19 5.91 20.70
CA ALA A 334 20.85 4.99 19.76
C ALA A 334 20.12 3.65 19.61
N ASN A 335 19.40 3.20 20.64
CA ASN A 335 18.65 1.95 20.59
C ASN A 335 17.37 2.09 19.75
N MET A 336 16.66 3.21 19.87
CA MET A 336 15.44 3.48 19.11
C MET A 336 15.72 3.85 17.66
N ASP A 337 16.79 4.61 17.43
CA ASP A 337 17.38 4.82 16.11
C ASP A 337 17.64 3.48 15.43
N PHE A 338 18.32 2.55 16.11
CA PHE A 338 18.60 1.22 15.57
C PHE A 338 17.34 0.37 15.35
N GLU A 339 16.34 0.42 16.25
CA GLU A 339 15.08 -0.32 16.08
C GLU A 339 14.30 0.18 14.86
N LEU A 340 14.13 1.51 14.72
CA LEU A 340 13.39 2.10 13.61
C LEU A 340 14.17 1.94 12.30
N ASP A 341 15.47 2.22 12.30
CA ASP A 341 16.32 2.10 11.11
C ASP A 341 16.49 0.66 10.67
N GLY A 342 16.61 -0.29 11.61
CA GLY A 342 16.56 -1.72 11.32
C GLY A 342 15.24 -2.15 10.70
N SER A 343 14.11 -1.62 11.19
CA SER A 343 12.78 -1.90 10.63
C SER A 343 12.61 -1.32 9.21
N LEU A 344 13.13 -0.11 8.98
CA LEU A 344 13.12 0.52 7.65
C LEU A 344 14.07 -0.20 6.68
N ALA A 345 15.28 -0.57 7.12
CA ALA A 345 16.28 -1.24 6.30
C ALA A 345 15.88 -2.67 5.92
N SER A 346 15.19 -3.37 6.82
CA SER A 346 14.64 -4.71 6.54
C SER A 346 13.41 -4.68 5.64
N GLY A 347 12.80 -3.51 5.40
CA GLY A 347 11.53 -3.39 4.69
C GLY A 347 10.31 -3.77 5.52
N SER A 348 10.50 -4.13 6.79
CA SER A 348 9.40 -4.50 7.70
C SER A 348 8.54 -3.30 8.11
N PHE A 349 8.95 -2.07 7.79
CA PHE A 349 8.15 -0.86 7.94
C PHE A 349 8.12 -0.03 6.65
N ASN A 350 6.99 -0.05 5.94
CA ASN A 350 6.77 0.68 4.68
C ASN A 350 5.33 1.19 4.56
N MET A 351 5.01 1.90 3.47
CA MET A 351 3.70 2.53 3.26
C MET A 351 2.52 1.53 3.28
N VAL A 352 2.73 0.31 2.80
CA VAL A 352 1.67 -0.70 2.70
C VAL A 352 1.30 -1.22 4.09
N ASN A 353 2.29 -1.59 4.90
CA ASN A 353 2.06 -2.22 6.20
C ASN A 353 2.04 -1.23 7.39
N THR A 354 2.06 0.08 7.14
CA THR A 354 2.17 1.12 8.18
C THR A 354 1.17 0.96 9.32
N LYS A 355 -0.10 0.62 9.00
CA LYS A 355 -1.16 0.44 10.01
C LYS A 355 -0.82 -0.66 11.01
N ALA A 356 -0.54 -1.86 10.50
CA ALA A 356 -0.20 -3.00 11.34
C ALA A 356 1.07 -2.76 12.16
N PHE A 357 2.06 -2.05 11.59
CA PHE A 357 3.28 -1.69 12.30
C PHE A 357 3.01 -0.73 13.46
N VAL A 358 2.25 0.35 13.23
CA VAL A 358 1.89 1.33 14.26
C VAL A 358 1.10 0.65 15.40
N GLU A 359 0.10 -0.16 15.05
CA GLU A 359 -0.72 -0.89 16.03
C GLU A 359 0.12 -1.84 16.89
N LYS A 360 1.09 -2.54 16.29
CA LYS A 360 1.92 -3.54 16.98
C LYS A 360 3.09 -2.94 17.76
N ARG A 361 3.70 -1.86 17.26
CA ARG A 361 5.00 -1.36 17.76
C ARG A 361 4.93 -0.01 18.43
N MET A 362 3.93 0.83 18.13
CA MET A 362 3.85 2.21 18.63
C MET A 362 2.74 2.42 19.66
N ARG A 363 1.64 1.65 19.59
CA ARG A 363 0.57 1.72 20.59
C ARG A 363 1.11 1.43 21.99
N GLY A 364 0.83 2.31 22.95
CA GLY A 364 1.40 2.19 24.31
C GLY A 364 2.84 2.71 24.47
N ARG A 365 3.58 2.97 23.37
CA ARG A 365 4.98 3.44 23.39
C ARG A 365 5.05 4.89 22.90
N VAL A 366 4.62 5.83 23.76
CA VAL A 366 4.53 7.27 23.44
C VAL A 366 5.85 7.85 22.90
N HIS A 367 6.98 7.54 23.54
CA HIS A 367 8.29 7.98 23.09
C HIS A 367 8.58 7.51 21.64
N PHE A 368 8.37 6.23 21.35
CA PHE A 368 8.63 5.67 20.01
C PHE A 368 7.73 6.28 18.93
N ALA A 369 6.46 6.53 19.26
CA ALA A 369 5.51 7.15 18.35
C ALA A 369 5.92 8.59 18.01
N PHE A 370 6.28 9.40 19.01
CA PHE A 370 6.80 10.75 18.80
C PHE A 370 8.14 10.76 18.06
N TYR A 371 9.03 9.83 18.36
CA TYR A 371 10.31 9.68 17.67
C TYR A 371 10.12 9.35 16.18
N ALA A 372 9.22 8.41 15.84
CA ALA A 372 8.91 8.09 14.44
C ALA A 372 8.27 9.28 13.70
N LEU A 373 7.39 10.04 14.36
CA LEU A 373 6.83 11.27 13.81
C LEU A 373 7.91 12.33 13.57
N HIS A 374 8.82 12.49 14.53
CA HIS A 374 9.93 13.43 14.42
C HIS A 374 10.85 13.07 13.26
N ARG A 375 11.27 11.80 13.15
CA ARG A 375 12.07 11.28 12.02
C ARG A 375 11.36 11.47 10.67
N PHE A 376 10.05 11.21 10.62
CA PHE A 376 9.25 11.48 9.43
C PHE A 376 9.29 12.97 9.05
N MET A 377 9.00 13.86 10.00
CA MET A 377 8.97 15.30 9.73
C MET A 377 10.34 15.81 9.28
N LEU A 378 11.44 15.40 9.93
CA LEU A 378 12.79 15.79 9.52
C LEU A 378 13.21 15.24 8.15
N SER A 379 12.60 14.15 7.69
CA SER A 379 12.96 13.55 6.40
C SER A 379 12.48 14.34 5.18
N LEU A 380 11.38 15.10 5.31
CA LEU A 380 10.78 15.84 4.20
C LEU A 380 11.59 17.08 3.82
N LYS A 381 11.73 17.31 2.51
CA LYS A 381 12.28 18.56 1.96
C LYS A 381 11.37 19.74 2.34
N LYS A 382 11.94 20.74 3.01
CA LYS A 382 11.22 21.94 3.46
C LYS A 382 10.93 22.87 2.28
N PRO A 383 9.77 23.55 2.27
CA PRO A 383 9.50 24.59 1.28
C PRO A 383 10.45 25.76 1.48
N ILE A 384 10.87 26.42 0.39
CA ILE A 384 11.79 27.57 0.42
C ILE A 384 11.19 28.71 1.26
N ALA A 385 9.91 28.98 1.10
CA ALA A 385 9.17 30.00 1.84
C ALA A 385 8.51 29.46 3.12
N SER A 386 9.11 28.48 3.81
CA SER A 386 8.50 27.79 4.96
C SER A 386 8.01 28.72 6.07
N GLN A 387 8.83 29.67 6.51
CA GLN A 387 8.47 30.64 7.54
C GLN A 387 7.26 31.50 7.10
N HIS A 388 7.34 32.08 5.90
CA HIS A 388 6.26 32.90 5.32
C HIS A 388 4.96 32.09 5.13
N ASN A 389 5.06 30.83 4.69
CA ASN A 389 3.90 29.96 4.49
C ASN A 389 3.20 29.62 5.81
N ILE A 390 3.95 29.38 6.89
CA ILE A 390 3.37 29.15 8.22
C ILE A 390 2.67 30.41 8.70
N ILE A 391 3.32 31.56 8.63
CA ILE A 391 2.76 32.85 9.05
C ILE A 391 1.45 33.10 8.27
N ARG A 392 1.47 32.93 6.95
CA ARG A 392 0.29 33.08 6.09
C ARG A 392 -0.82 32.09 6.44
N SER A 393 -0.49 30.88 6.90
CA SER A 393 -1.49 29.87 7.31
C SER A 393 -2.31 30.31 8.53
N PHE A 394 -1.84 31.28 9.31
CA PHE A 394 -2.57 31.85 10.44
C PHE A 394 -3.31 33.16 10.09
N CYS A 395 -3.09 33.71 8.90
CA CYS A 395 -3.69 34.95 8.41
C CYS A 395 -4.78 34.62 7.38
N SER A 396 -6.04 34.57 7.81
CA SER A 396 -7.21 34.17 7.01
C SER A 396 -7.48 35.10 5.81
N GLY A 397 -7.93 34.51 4.68
CA GLY A 397 -8.66 35.25 3.64
C GLY A 397 -8.55 34.77 2.19
N SER A 398 -7.66 33.83 1.82
CA SER A 398 -7.53 33.42 0.42
C SER A 398 -8.28 32.13 0.10
N GLU A 399 -9.21 32.20 -0.86
CA GLU A 399 -9.92 31.09 -1.54
C GLU A 399 -8.99 30.14 -2.32
N THR A 400 -7.70 30.11 -2.01
CA THR A 400 -6.71 29.28 -2.69
C THR A 400 -6.78 27.85 -2.16
N PRO A 401 -6.68 26.83 -3.04
CA PRO A 401 -6.68 25.43 -2.63
C PRO A 401 -5.62 25.19 -1.54
N MET A 402 -6.03 24.49 -0.48
CA MET A 402 -5.21 24.27 0.70
C MET A 402 -3.91 23.54 0.33
N GLU A 403 -2.77 24.17 0.58
CA GLU A 403 -1.46 23.56 0.32
C GLU A 403 -1.29 22.34 1.25
N ALA A 404 -0.72 21.23 0.77
CA ALA A 404 -0.54 20.00 1.56
C ALA A 404 0.13 20.25 2.94
N TRP A 405 1.01 21.24 3.02
CA TRP A 405 1.67 21.68 4.26
C TRP A 405 0.72 22.29 5.28
N GLN A 406 -0.35 22.97 4.85
CA GLN A 406 -1.39 23.55 5.71
C GLN A 406 -2.21 22.44 6.38
N CYS A 407 -2.67 21.45 5.61
CA CYS A 407 -3.37 20.27 6.14
C CYS A 407 -2.54 19.55 7.21
N LEU A 408 -1.25 19.35 6.91
CA LEU A 408 -0.31 18.74 7.84
C LEU A 408 -0.13 19.60 9.10
N LEU A 409 -0.13 20.93 8.97
CA LEU A 409 0.15 21.85 10.08
C LEU A 409 -1.00 21.82 11.07
N TYR A 410 -2.22 21.97 10.58
CA TYR A 410 -3.42 21.87 11.41
C TYR A 410 -3.54 20.51 12.08
N THR A 411 -3.19 19.42 11.38
CA THR A 411 -3.19 18.08 11.99
C THR A 411 -2.25 18.00 13.19
N LEU A 412 -1.05 18.57 13.07
CA LEU A 412 -0.05 18.56 14.13
C LEU A 412 -0.37 19.55 15.25
N LEU A 413 -0.90 20.74 14.94
CA LEU A 413 -1.38 21.70 15.94
C LEU A 413 -2.51 21.12 16.81
N ASN A 414 -3.45 20.41 16.18
CA ASN A 414 -4.54 19.74 16.88
C ASN A 414 -4.07 18.58 17.75
N LEU A 415 -3.05 17.83 17.30
CA LEU A 415 -2.40 16.83 18.16
C LEU A 415 -1.68 17.51 19.34
N MET A 416 -0.87 18.53 19.07
CA MET A 416 -0.02 19.18 20.07
C MET A 416 -0.83 19.93 21.12
N SER A 417 -1.93 20.60 20.75
CA SER A 417 -2.83 21.24 21.73
C SER A 417 -3.41 20.22 22.72
N LEU A 418 -3.87 19.07 22.24
CA LEU A 418 -4.40 18.01 23.09
C LEU A 418 -3.34 17.41 24.02
N VAL A 419 -2.13 17.17 23.54
CA VAL A 419 -1.12 16.42 24.31
C VAL A 419 -0.29 17.33 25.23
N CYS A 420 -0.08 18.60 24.91
CA CYS A 420 0.81 19.48 25.67
C CYS A 420 0.14 20.23 26.82
N HIS A 421 -1.17 20.53 26.72
CA HIS A 421 -2.02 21.26 27.69
C HIS A 421 -1.49 22.61 28.23
N GLU A 422 -0.35 22.61 28.92
CA GLU A 422 0.27 23.80 29.56
C GLU A 422 1.70 24.08 29.06
N ASN A 423 2.36 23.14 28.40
CA ASN A 423 3.70 23.35 27.85
C ASN A 423 3.67 23.52 26.32
N CYS A 424 3.04 24.61 25.88
CA CYS A 424 2.95 24.95 24.46
C CYS A 424 4.30 25.35 23.85
N ASN A 425 5.22 25.90 24.65
CA ASN A 425 6.48 26.45 24.16
C ASN A 425 7.36 25.39 23.48
N THR A 426 7.59 24.25 24.14
CA THR A 426 8.37 23.14 23.55
C THR A 426 7.68 22.59 22.31
N ALA A 427 6.34 22.49 22.33
CA ALA A 427 5.57 22.02 21.18
C ALA A 427 5.69 22.98 19.98
N ALA A 428 5.64 24.28 20.24
CA ALA A 428 5.79 25.32 19.24
C ALA A 428 7.18 25.29 18.61
N GLN A 429 8.24 25.19 19.42
CA GLN A 429 9.62 25.06 18.94
C GLN A 429 9.81 23.81 18.06
N LEU A 430 9.22 22.68 18.46
CA LEU A 430 9.28 21.44 17.68
C LEU A 430 8.51 21.54 16.35
N LEU A 431 7.32 22.15 16.36
CA LEU A 431 6.55 22.40 15.14
C LEU A 431 7.29 23.36 14.20
N THR A 432 7.94 24.40 14.74
CA THR A 432 8.80 25.29 13.94
C THR A 432 9.92 24.49 13.28
N LEU A 433 10.68 23.72 14.06
CA LEU A 433 11.76 22.85 13.55
C LEU A 433 11.26 21.91 12.44
N TRP A 434 10.09 21.30 12.63
CA TRP A 434 9.50 20.40 11.64
C TRP A 434 9.09 21.08 10.34
N TYR A 435 8.82 22.37 10.33
CA TYR A 435 8.36 23.08 9.15
C TYR A 435 9.46 23.89 8.46
N THR A 436 10.32 24.54 9.23
CA THR A 436 11.37 25.42 8.72
C THR A 436 12.72 24.70 8.62
N GLY A 437 12.90 23.61 9.36
CA GLY A 437 14.19 22.92 9.49
C GLY A 437 15.09 23.51 10.57
N GLU A 438 14.65 24.58 11.25
CA GLU A 438 15.40 25.31 12.28
C GLU A 438 14.44 25.86 13.36
N ILE A 439 14.95 26.33 14.49
CA ILE A 439 14.11 26.97 15.51
C ILE A 439 14.08 28.48 15.23
N ALA A 440 13.07 28.93 14.48
CA ALA A 440 12.84 30.36 14.21
C ALA A 440 11.94 30.98 15.30
N HIS A 441 12.49 31.89 16.09
CA HIS A 441 11.80 32.46 17.27
C HIS A 441 10.45 33.11 16.95
N GLU A 442 10.36 33.89 15.87
CA GLU A 442 9.13 34.58 15.46
C GLU A 442 8.01 33.58 15.10
N VAL A 443 8.35 32.57 14.31
CA VAL A 443 7.42 31.50 13.92
C VAL A 443 6.98 30.71 15.14
N SER A 444 7.90 30.38 16.04
CA SER A 444 7.59 29.67 17.29
C SER A 444 6.64 30.46 18.18
N ALA A 445 6.80 31.79 18.28
CA ALA A 445 5.91 32.63 19.07
C ALA A 445 4.48 32.66 18.50
N GLN A 446 4.33 32.69 17.17
CA GLN A 446 3.01 32.64 16.52
C GLN A 446 2.32 31.29 16.72
N ILE A 447 3.07 30.19 16.58
CA ILE A 447 2.56 28.83 16.83
C ILE A 447 2.12 28.69 18.29
N ASP A 448 2.94 29.17 19.24
CA ASP A 448 2.61 29.14 20.67
C ASP A 448 1.31 29.90 20.96
N SER A 449 1.19 31.14 20.45
CA SER A 449 -0.02 31.95 20.58
C SER A 449 -1.26 31.23 19.99
N TYR A 450 -1.11 30.55 18.85
CA TYR A 450 -2.18 29.77 18.26
C TYR A 450 -2.58 28.55 19.13
N LEU A 451 -1.60 27.80 19.64
CA LEU A 451 -1.86 26.66 20.54
C LEU A 451 -2.57 27.08 21.82
N GLN A 452 -2.16 28.21 22.43
CA GLN A 452 -2.83 28.77 23.61
C GLN A 452 -4.28 29.15 23.32
N ARG A 453 -4.58 29.73 22.15
CA ARG A 453 -5.95 30.03 21.72
C ARG A 453 -6.78 28.76 21.56
N LEU A 454 -6.23 27.71 20.94
CA LEU A 454 -6.92 26.41 20.83
C LEU A 454 -7.23 25.82 22.20
N LEU A 455 -6.29 25.86 23.14
CA LEU A 455 -6.51 25.38 24.51
C LEU A 455 -7.61 26.16 25.24
N HIS A 456 -7.67 27.47 25.05
CA HIS A 456 -8.73 28.29 25.61
C HIS A 456 -10.10 27.91 25.04
N LEU A 457 -10.19 27.69 23.72
CA LEU A 457 -11.41 27.21 23.07
C LEU A 457 -11.82 25.83 23.58
N GLN A 458 -10.87 24.92 23.81
CA GLN A 458 -11.13 23.59 24.37
C GLN A 458 -11.73 23.64 25.78
N ARG A 459 -11.18 24.52 26.65
CA ARG A 459 -11.71 24.70 28.01
C ARG A 459 -13.12 25.27 27.99
N THR A 460 -13.35 26.32 27.21
CA THR A 460 -14.67 26.98 27.11
C THR A 460 -15.75 26.12 26.44
N THR A 461 -15.37 25.14 25.61
CA THR A 461 -16.32 24.14 25.08
C THR A 461 -16.58 23.01 26.07
N CYS A 462 -15.58 22.58 26.84
CA CYS A 462 -15.75 21.58 27.90
C CYS A 462 -16.65 22.08 29.04
N ASP A 463 -16.63 23.38 29.35
CA ASP A 463 -17.48 23.99 30.39
C ASP A 463 -18.97 24.15 29.96
N LYS A 464 -19.29 23.89 28.68
CA LYS A 464 -20.64 24.02 28.10
C LYS A 464 -21.34 22.68 27.85
N VAL A 465 -20.66 21.56 28.07
CA VAL A 465 -21.16 20.18 27.95
C VAL A 465 -21.26 19.60 29.35
#